data_AF-W4HGS0-F1
#
_entry.id   AF-W4HGS0-F1
#
_cell.length_a   1.000
_cell.length_b   1.000
_cell.length_c   1.000
_cell.angle_alpha   90.00
_cell.angle_beta   90.00
_cell.angle_gamma   90.00
#
_symmetry.space_group_name_H-M   'P 1'
#
loop_
_entity.id
_entity.type
_entity.pdbx_description
1 polymer ?
#
loop_
_entity_poly.entity_id
_entity_poly.type
_entity_poly.pdbx_seq_one_letter_code
_entity_poly.pdbx_strand_id
1 'polypeptide(L)'
;MIDHGLSLYLTEDELSSEEAYIGGSPLAVTQRPEVVMPTPTAAPWSWDLSTLPTGTTLTVSNEIGDTLEITDLSEPLELVDAGTYQVRLSPPFPWLALDATIEVPDA
;
A
#
# COMPACT_ATOMS: atom_id res chain seq x y z
N MET A 1 48.12 16.67 0.61
CA MET A 1 47.50 15.38 0.27
C MET A 1 46.23 15.69 -0.47
N ILE A 2 46.10 15.13 -1.67
CA ILE A 2 45.00 15.37 -2.61
C ILE A 2 43.77 14.58 -2.13
N ASP A 3 42.63 15.27 -2.17
CA ASP A 3 41.25 14.86 -2.52
C ASP A 3 40.86 13.37 -2.44
N HIS A 4 39.79 13.07 -1.70
CA HIS A 4 38.55 12.42 -2.16
C HIS A 4 37.51 12.70 -1.05
N GLY A 5 36.53 13.58 -1.21
CA GLY A 5 35.64 13.65 -2.36
C GLY A 5 34.48 12.67 -2.19
N LEU A 6 33.76 12.76 -1.08
CA LEU A 6 32.43 12.18 -0.90
C LEU A 6 31.54 13.25 -0.25
N SER A 7 31.39 14.39 -0.93
CA SER A 7 30.09 15.05 -0.87
C SER A 7 29.16 14.16 -1.66
N LEU A 8 28.46 13.27 -0.96
CA LEU A 8 27.24 12.67 -1.48
C LEU A 8 26.26 13.84 -1.56
N TYR A 9 26.33 14.59 -2.68
CA TYR A 9 25.25 15.47 -3.07
C TYR A 9 24.09 14.54 -3.44
N LEU A 10 23.35 14.10 -2.42
CA LEU A 10 21.97 13.67 -2.60
C LEU A 10 21.23 14.91 -3.14
N THR A 11 21.18 15.04 -4.45
CA THR A 11 20.11 15.79 -5.11
C THR A 11 18.89 14.91 -5.10
N GLU A 12 18.19 14.84 -3.97
CA GLU A 12 17.08 13.91 -3.73
C GLU A 12 16.09 14.74 -2.90
N ASP A 13 14.94 15.20 -3.42
CA ASP A 13 13.70 14.41 -3.39
C ASP A 13 13.86 13.29 -2.36
N GLU A 14 13.79 13.66 -1.08
CA GLU A 14 14.14 12.78 0.04
C GLU A 14 13.15 11.62 0.08
N LEU A 15 13.45 10.55 -0.67
CA LEU A 15 12.67 9.32 -0.60
C LEU A 15 12.83 8.81 0.83
N SER A 16 11.75 8.83 1.58
CA SER A 16 11.78 8.54 3.01
C SER A 16 12.37 7.15 3.19
N SER A 17 13.08 6.92 4.30
CA SER A 17 13.57 5.58 4.65
C SER A 17 12.44 4.55 4.79
N GLU A 18 11.19 5.02 4.84
CA GLU A 18 9.99 4.21 4.78
C GLU A 18 9.66 3.71 3.37
N GLU A 19 10.04 4.45 2.32
CA GLU A 19 9.70 4.25 0.90
C GLU A 19 10.81 3.54 0.12
N ALA A 20 12.00 3.40 0.69
CA ALA A 20 13.15 2.77 0.07
C ALA A 20 13.80 1.71 0.96
N TYR A 21 14.52 0.76 0.36
CA TYR A 21 15.33 -0.22 1.07
C TYR A 21 16.67 -0.45 0.37
N ILE A 22 17.69 -0.88 1.14
CA ILE A 22 18.97 -1.31 0.56
C ILE A 22 18.85 -2.79 0.21
N GLY A 23 18.95 -3.10 -1.08
CA GLY A 23 18.84 -4.46 -1.59
C GLY A 23 20.00 -4.85 -2.51
N GLY A 24 20.31 -6.14 -2.55
CA GLY A 24 21.15 -6.76 -3.58
C GLY A 24 22.67 -6.60 -3.42
N SER A 25 23.38 -7.19 -4.39
CA SER A 25 24.82 -7.05 -4.62
C SER A 25 25.03 -6.64 -6.08
N PRO A 26 25.53 -5.43 -6.39
CA PRO A 26 25.99 -4.41 -5.44
C PRO A 26 24.85 -3.86 -4.58
N LEU A 27 25.19 -3.37 -3.38
CA LEU A 27 24.24 -2.70 -2.50
C LEU A 27 23.69 -1.47 -3.22
N ALA A 28 22.39 -1.44 -3.47
CA ALA A 28 21.71 -0.33 -4.12
C ALA A 28 20.45 0.06 -3.33
N VAL A 29 20.17 1.36 -3.29
CA VAL A 29 18.88 1.88 -2.82
C VAL A 29 17.83 1.52 -3.85
N THR A 30 16.79 0.80 -3.42
CA THR A 30 15.67 0.38 -4.26
C THR A 30 14.38 0.92 -3.66
N GLN A 31 13.51 1.47 -4.51
CA GLN A 31 12.17 1.90 -4.09
C GLN A 31 11.31 0.69 -3.72
N ARG A 32 10.58 0.81 -2.63
CA ARG A 32 9.60 -0.18 -2.23
C ARG A 32 8.40 -0.09 -3.16
N PRO A 33 7.89 -1.22 -3.67
CA PRO A 33 6.70 -1.19 -4.50
C PRO A 33 5.47 -0.81 -3.68
N GLU A 34 4.65 0.05 -4.26
CA GLU A 34 3.38 0.50 -3.70
C GLU A 34 2.22 -0.38 -4.16
N VAL A 35 1.19 -0.50 -3.33
CA VAL A 35 -0.08 -1.10 -3.72
C VAL A 35 -1.00 -0.03 -4.27
N VAL A 36 -1.58 -0.28 -5.45
CA VAL A 36 -2.57 0.60 -6.05
C VAL A 36 -3.97 0.12 -5.69
N MET A 37 -4.70 0.94 -4.95
CA MET A 37 -6.11 0.73 -4.65
C MET A 37 -6.98 1.30 -5.79
N PRO A 38 -7.95 0.54 -6.32
CA PRO A 38 -8.85 1.06 -7.33
C PRO A 38 -9.73 2.16 -6.73
N THR A 39 -10.13 3.13 -7.57
CA THR A 39 -11.05 4.17 -7.13
C THR A 39 -12.47 3.61 -7.07
N PRO A 40 -13.18 3.74 -5.94
CA PRO A 40 -14.61 3.42 -5.89
C PRO A 40 -15.44 4.37 -6.74
N THR A 41 -16.36 3.82 -7.53
CA THR A 41 -17.20 4.59 -8.47
C THR A 41 -18.69 4.53 -8.14
N ALA A 42 -19.17 3.43 -7.55
CA ALA A 42 -20.53 3.23 -7.03
C ALA A 42 -20.58 1.92 -6.22
N ALA A 43 -21.58 1.77 -5.36
CA ALA A 43 -21.95 0.51 -4.74
C ALA A 43 -22.80 -0.38 -5.70
N PRO A 44 -22.60 -1.71 -5.74
CA PRO A 44 -21.51 -2.44 -5.10
C PRO A 44 -20.16 -2.14 -5.77
N TRP A 45 -19.14 -1.86 -4.97
CA TRP A 45 -17.76 -1.68 -5.44
C TRP A 45 -16.95 -2.95 -5.21
N SER A 46 -16.08 -3.30 -6.17
CA SER A 46 -15.25 -4.51 -6.11
C SER A 46 -13.78 -4.21 -6.35
N TRP A 47 -12.91 -4.84 -5.55
CA TRP A 47 -11.47 -4.82 -5.71
C TRP A 47 -10.90 -6.24 -5.77
N ASP A 48 -10.26 -6.57 -6.89
CA ASP A 48 -9.49 -7.80 -7.07
C ASP A 48 -8.22 -7.83 -6.19
N LEU A 49 -8.31 -8.55 -5.07
CA LEU A 49 -7.23 -8.72 -4.09
C LEU A 49 -6.13 -9.66 -4.57
N SER A 50 -6.35 -10.42 -5.65
CA SER A 50 -5.35 -11.36 -6.18
C SER A 50 -4.10 -10.67 -6.73
N THR A 51 -4.21 -9.35 -6.98
CA THR A 51 -3.10 -8.49 -7.40
C THR A 51 -2.17 -8.08 -6.24
N LEU A 52 -2.60 -8.29 -4.99
CA LEU A 52 -1.82 -7.96 -3.81
C LEU A 52 -0.70 -8.99 -3.58
N PRO A 53 0.42 -8.57 -2.96
CA PRO A 53 1.50 -9.50 -2.67
C PRO A 53 1.08 -10.57 -1.67
N THR A 54 1.51 -11.80 -1.90
CA THR A 54 1.20 -12.94 -1.03
C THR A 54 1.65 -12.66 0.41
N GLY A 55 0.78 -12.99 1.38
CA GLY A 55 1.03 -12.73 2.80
C GLY A 55 0.60 -11.34 3.27
N THR A 56 -0.09 -10.58 2.42
CA THR A 56 -0.75 -9.33 2.85
C THR A 56 -1.94 -9.62 3.74
N THR A 57 -2.04 -8.89 4.84
CA THR A 57 -3.28 -8.79 5.61
C THR A 57 -4.00 -7.50 5.21
N LEU A 58 -5.28 -7.62 4.85
CA LEU A 58 -6.18 -6.51 4.58
C LEU A 58 -7.14 -6.36 5.75
N THR A 59 -7.31 -5.14 6.25
CA THR A 59 -8.32 -4.80 7.25
C THR A 59 -9.21 -3.69 6.70
N VAL A 60 -10.52 -3.92 6.69
CA VAL A 60 -11.52 -2.94 6.27
C VAL A 60 -12.39 -2.60 7.47
N SER A 61 -12.51 -1.32 7.81
CA SER A 61 -13.41 -0.83 8.85
C SER A 61 -14.44 0.11 8.27
N ASN A 62 -15.72 -0.05 8.61
CA ASN A 62 -16.77 0.89 8.19
C ASN A 62 -16.91 2.06 9.18
N GLU A 63 -17.75 3.04 8.84
CA GLU A 63 -17.97 4.25 9.65
C GLU A 63 -18.55 3.99 11.05
N ILE A 64 -19.26 2.87 11.25
CA ILE A 64 -19.80 2.47 12.55
C ILE A 64 -18.79 1.68 13.40
N GLY A 65 -17.59 1.42 12.86
CA GLY A 65 -16.48 0.76 13.54
C GLY A 65 -16.46 -0.77 13.41
N ASP A 66 -17.36 -1.37 12.62
CA ASP A 66 -17.27 -2.79 12.27
C ASP A 66 -16.02 -3.02 11.44
N THR A 67 -15.29 -4.09 11.72
CA THR A 67 -13.99 -4.36 11.12
C THR A 67 -13.92 -5.79 10.62
N LEU A 68 -13.53 -5.93 9.37
CA LEU A 68 -13.29 -7.19 8.69
C LEU A 68 -11.79 -7.33 8.40
N GLU A 69 -11.19 -8.43 8.87
CA GLU A 69 -9.83 -8.82 8.52
C GLU A 69 -9.87 -9.92 7.45
N ILE A 70 -9.10 -9.73 6.39
CA ILE A 70 -9.00 -10.61 5.24
C ILE A 70 -7.53 -11.02 5.09
N THR A 71 -7.30 -12.32 5.19
CA THR A 71 -5.97 -12.94 5.01
C THR A 71 -5.94 -13.90 3.83
N ASP A 72 -7.10 -14.37 3.37
CA ASP A 72 -7.25 -15.06 2.10
C ASP A 72 -7.61 -14.03 1.01
N LEU A 73 -6.69 -13.83 0.07
CA LEU A 73 -6.79 -12.83 -0.99
C LEU A 73 -7.22 -13.46 -2.33
N SER A 74 -7.77 -14.69 -2.30
CA SER A 74 -8.19 -15.39 -3.51
C SER A 74 -9.53 -14.89 -4.04
N GLU A 75 -10.31 -14.23 -3.18
CA GLU A 75 -11.59 -13.62 -3.50
C GLU A 75 -11.48 -12.10 -3.55
N PRO A 76 -12.27 -11.43 -4.41
CA PRO A 76 -12.32 -9.98 -4.43
C PRO A 76 -12.95 -9.44 -3.14
N LEU A 77 -12.55 -8.23 -2.75
CA LEU A 77 -13.29 -7.46 -1.76
C LEU A 77 -14.53 -6.88 -2.44
N GLU A 78 -15.71 -7.12 -1.88
CA GLU A 78 -16.97 -6.51 -2.32
C GLU A 78 -17.55 -5.64 -1.22
N LEU A 79 -17.69 -4.35 -1.49
CA LEU A 79 -18.39 -3.39 -0.63
C LEU A 79 -19.75 -3.10 -1.23
N VAL A 80 -20.78 -3.71 -0.64
CA VAL A 80 -22.16 -3.69 -1.18
C VAL A 80 -22.92 -2.42 -0.84
N ASP A 81 -22.57 -1.77 0.26
CA ASP A 81 -23.20 -0.54 0.73
C ASP A 81 -22.36 0.68 0.34
N ALA A 82 -23.04 1.79 0.07
CA ALA A 82 -22.39 3.09 0.01
C ALA A 82 -21.98 3.54 1.42
N GLY A 83 -20.86 4.26 1.52
CA GLY A 83 -20.36 4.74 2.81
C GLY A 83 -18.86 5.01 2.82
N THR A 84 -18.36 5.40 3.99
CA THR A 84 -16.93 5.61 4.21
C THR A 84 -16.29 4.39 4.85
N TYR A 85 -15.18 3.93 4.27
CA TYR A 85 -14.42 2.78 4.75
C TYR A 85 -12.95 3.14 4.97
N GLN A 86 -12.39 2.70 6.10
CA GLN A 86 -10.96 2.69 6.33
C GLN A 86 -10.39 1.37 5.83
N VAL A 87 -9.40 1.44 4.95
CA VAL A 87 -8.71 0.31 4.36
C VAL A 87 -7.26 0.33 4.80
N ARG A 88 -6.81 -0.77 5.42
CA ARG A 88 -5.42 -0.98 5.85
C ARG A 88 -4.85 -2.21 5.19
N LEU A 89 -3.73 -2.05 4.50
CA LEU A 89 -2.94 -3.15 3.95
C LEU A 89 -1.62 -3.26 4.72
N SER A 90 -1.35 -4.47 5.20
CA SER A 90 -0.09 -4.84 5.82
C SER A 90 0.58 -5.94 4.98
N PRO A 91 1.22 -5.59 3.85
CA PRO A 91 1.97 -6.53 3.04
C PRO A 91 3.35 -6.84 3.66
N PRO A 92 3.97 -7.97 3.30
CA PRO A 92 5.33 -8.26 3.72
C PRO A 92 6.34 -7.37 3.00
N PHE A 93 7.52 -7.21 3.60
CA PHE A 93 8.67 -6.59 2.95
C PHE A 93 8.95 -7.27 1.59
N PRO A 94 9.21 -6.52 0.50
CA PRO A 94 9.59 -5.10 0.47
C PRO A 94 8.42 -4.12 0.27
N TRP A 95 7.17 -4.55 0.19
CA TRP A 95 6.04 -3.70 -0.19
C TRP A 95 5.69 -2.67 0.88
N LEU A 96 5.21 -1.50 0.45
CA LEU A 96 4.72 -0.46 1.35
C LEU A 96 3.34 -0.82 1.93
N ALA A 97 3.16 -0.54 3.22
CA ALA A 97 1.85 -0.60 3.84
C ALA A 97 0.99 0.56 3.33
N LEU A 98 -0.32 0.34 3.24
CA LEU A 98 -1.30 1.35 2.86
C LEU A 98 -2.28 1.55 4.00
N ASP A 99 -2.55 2.80 4.36
CA ASP A 99 -3.68 3.19 5.21
C ASP A 99 -4.42 4.29 4.46
N ALA A 100 -5.65 3.99 4.04
CA ALA A 100 -6.42 4.87 3.19
C ALA A 100 -7.89 4.88 3.62
N THR A 101 -8.52 6.04 3.49
CA THR A 101 -9.97 6.18 3.61
C THR A 101 -10.56 6.23 2.21
N ILE A 102 -11.57 5.41 1.95
CA ILE A 102 -12.33 5.41 0.69
C ILE A 102 -13.79 5.77 0.95
N GLU A 103 -14.36 6.52 0.03
CA GLU A 103 -15.79 6.82 -0.02
C GLU A 103 -16.39 6.02 -1.17
N VAL A 104 -17.30 5.10 -0.87
CA VAL A 104 -18.07 4.37 -1.88
C VAL A 104 -19.38 5.12 -2.08
N PRO A 105 -19.60 5.76 -3.24
CA PRO A 105 -20.84 6.49 -3.49
C PRO A 105 -22.00 5.54 -3.79
N ASP A 106 -23.22 6.04 -3.61
CA ASP A 106 -24.44 5.38 -4.09
C ASP A 106 -24.53 5.46 -5.63
N ALA A 107 -25.20 4.49 -6.26
CA ALA A 107 -25.25 4.35 -7.73
C ALA A 107 -26.20 5.32 -8.44
#